data_AF-A0A9E4H0X6-F1
#
_entry.id   AF-A0A9E4H0X6-F1
#
_cell.length_a   1.000
_cell.length_b   1.000
_cell.length_c   1.000
_cell.angle_alpha   90.00
_cell.angle_beta   90.00
_cell.angle_gamma   90.00
#
_symmetry.space_group_name_H-M   'P 1'
#
loop_
_entity.id
_entity.type
_entity.pdbx_description
1 polymer ?
#
loop_
_entity_poly.entity_id
_entity_poly.type
_entity_poly.pdbx_seq_one_letter_code
_entity_poly.pdbx_strand_id
1 'polypeptide(L)'
;PSPVDWDEIWNRLLIFFKQLLEDQRLWKIEDASSGLAQPAWIANAIADLLIEGTRDDSRAYPPELLRSGWELIRILVERGDGISEPIYDPMIQAINSTKGRALQAAFGHILRESRLADRQVGNHLKVWSESRCLLDRELAQCVGGNFEFSTLCGARLGNLGYIDQDWLETNIRRIFPCDQPTNLRCAVGGLAYASVNLPIYRMLKESGVVDRALSIDNQDQYGREKLMERMMLGYLWGEERLESSRFSYLFGAARSEDFQGIHGFFRSIRGEELKPEQVERIVAYWRYCVTWTNQQADRPTWLLSGLSVLTSFLTTAEGHRDLLLAVAPHVRMHHEASEFIRELNRLVGESPDEVCDTLESFIETHEPFYDYEGRMRALIARLAKLEHREDAIRFCEKLRSMAGMETLFNELMLTA
;
A
#
# COMPACT_ATOMS: atom_id res chain seq x y z
N PRO A 1 -13.94 -16.90 42.16
CA PRO A 1 -14.65 -15.84 41.40
C PRO A 1 -15.74 -16.46 40.53
N SER A 2 -17.01 -16.05 40.67
CA SER A 2 -18.03 -16.42 39.68
C SER A 2 -17.62 -15.90 38.29
N PRO A 3 -17.95 -16.62 37.21
CA PRO A 3 -17.74 -16.10 35.87
C PRO A 3 -18.50 -14.78 35.71
N VAL A 4 -17.86 -13.80 35.07
CA VAL A 4 -18.45 -12.51 34.74
C VAL A 4 -19.56 -12.74 33.71
N ASP A 5 -20.77 -12.27 34.01
CA ASP A 5 -21.90 -12.26 33.08
C ASP A 5 -21.76 -11.07 32.12
N TRP A 6 -21.12 -11.33 30.98
CA TRP A 6 -20.85 -10.29 29.99
C TRP A 6 -22.11 -9.77 29.30
N ASP A 7 -23.17 -10.58 29.19
CA ASP A 7 -24.40 -10.19 28.50
C ASP A 7 -25.14 -9.12 29.31
N GLU A 8 -25.25 -9.34 30.61
CA GLU A 8 -25.84 -8.35 31.53
C GLU A 8 -25.00 -7.06 31.61
N ILE A 9 -23.67 -7.19 31.57
CA ILE A 9 -22.77 -6.01 31.56
C ILE A 9 -22.98 -5.19 30.28
N TRP A 10 -23.02 -5.83 29.11
CA TRP A 10 -23.24 -5.13 27.85
C TRP A 10 -24.58 -4.40 27.83
N ASN A 11 -25.65 -5.05 28.28
CA ASN A 11 -26.98 -4.45 28.37
C ASN A 11 -26.96 -3.18 29.25
N ARG A 12 -26.37 -3.26 30.45
CA ARG A 12 -26.25 -2.11 31.36
C ARG A 12 -25.42 -0.97 30.77
N LEU A 13 -24.31 -1.30 30.10
CA LEU A 13 -23.44 -0.32 29.47
C LEU A 13 -24.18 0.43 28.36
N LEU A 14 -24.89 -0.27 27.45
CA LEU A 14 -25.62 0.38 26.36
C LEU A 14 -26.76 1.28 26.88
N ILE A 15 -27.48 0.86 27.93
CA ILE A 15 -28.49 1.70 28.58
C ILE A 15 -27.86 2.97 29.16
N PHE A 16 -26.74 2.82 29.86
CA PHE A 16 -26.00 3.96 30.43
C PHE A 16 -25.50 4.92 29.35
N PHE A 17 -24.92 4.41 28.26
CA PHE A 17 -24.46 5.24 27.15
C PHE A 17 -25.61 5.98 26.47
N LYS A 18 -26.77 5.34 26.31
CA LYS A 18 -27.96 5.99 25.76
C LYS A 18 -28.34 7.21 26.58
N GLN A 19 -28.42 7.04 27.90
CA GLN A 19 -28.73 8.13 28.83
C GLN A 19 -27.70 9.28 28.74
N LEU A 20 -26.41 8.95 28.63
CA LEU A 20 -25.36 9.96 28.47
C LEU A 20 -25.48 10.73 27.14
N LEU A 21 -25.65 10.02 26.03
CA LEU A 21 -25.68 10.65 24.70
C LEU A 21 -26.96 11.45 24.45
N GLU A 22 -28.08 11.07 25.08
CA GLU A 22 -29.34 11.82 25.00
C GLU A 22 -29.30 13.14 25.79
N ASP A 23 -28.43 13.24 26.81
CA ASP A 23 -28.26 14.46 27.59
C ASP A 23 -27.63 15.59 26.75
N GLN A 24 -28.44 16.61 26.43
CA GLN A 24 -28.02 17.79 25.67
C GLN A 24 -26.87 18.56 26.35
N ARG A 25 -26.70 18.41 27.68
CA ARG A 25 -25.60 19.07 28.40
C ARG A 25 -24.25 18.50 28.02
N LEU A 26 -24.17 17.22 27.63
CA LEU A 26 -22.94 16.62 27.14
C LEU A 26 -22.43 17.42 25.94
N TRP A 27 -23.29 17.72 24.98
CA TRP A 27 -22.89 18.32 23.70
C TRP A 27 -22.67 19.84 23.73
N LYS A 28 -22.88 20.50 24.88
CA LYS A 28 -22.83 21.97 25.01
C LYS A 28 -21.64 22.48 25.83
N ILE A 29 -20.74 21.61 26.27
CA ILE A 29 -19.58 22.00 27.07
C ILE A 29 -18.51 22.58 26.14
N GLU A 30 -18.44 23.91 26.06
CA GLU A 30 -17.43 24.65 25.29
C GLU A 30 -16.10 24.85 26.05
N ASP A 31 -16.04 24.44 27.33
CA ASP A 31 -15.01 24.92 28.25
C ASP A 31 -13.81 23.96 28.38
N ALA A 32 -12.74 24.25 27.62
CA ALA A 32 -11.45 23.55 27.66
C ALA A 32 -10.63 23.79 28.94
N SER A 33 -11.13 24.63 29.86
CA SER A 33 -10.39 25.12 31.02
C SER A 33 -10.51 24.24 32.27
N SER A 34 -11.48 23.31 32.31
CA SER A 34 -11.65 22.39 33.42
C SER A 34 -11.11 21.01 33.03
N GLY A 35 -10.23 20.42 33.84
CA GLY A 35 -9.71 19.05 33.64
C GLY A 35 -10.75 17.94 33.78
N LEU A 36 -12.02 18.23 33.49
CA LEU A 36 -13.13 17.28 33.39
C LEU A 36 -13.12 16.64 31.99
N ALA A 37 -13.59 15.39 31.90
CA ALA A 37 -13.67 14.67 30.64
C ALA A 37 -14.46 15.48 29.60
N GLN A 38 -13.80 15.87 28.52
CA GLN A 38 -14.45 16.61 27.43
C GLN A 38 -15.55 15.74 26.80
N PRO A 39 -16.65 16.34 26.32
CA PRO A 39 -17.73 15.61 25.65
C PRO A 39 -17.23 14.67 24.55
N ALA A 40 -16.25 15.13 23.78
CA ALA A 40 -15.60 14.36 22.74
C ALA A 40 -14.93 13.10 23.29
N TRP A 41 -14.33 13.13 24.49
CA TRP A 41 -13.70 11.94 25.09
C TRP A 41 -14.72 10.88 25.47
N ILE A 42 -15.86 11.28 26.03
CA ILE A 42 -16.95 10.35 26.38
C ILE A 42 -17.52 9.75 25.09
N ALA A 43 -17.83 10.57 24.09
CA ALA A 43 -18.34 10.12 22.80
C ALA A 43 -17.35 9.18 22.10
N ASN A 44 -16.06 9.51 22.10
CA ASN A 44 -14.99 8.67 21.54
C ASN A 44 -14.88 7.33 22.26
N ALA A 45 -14.92 7.32 23.60
CA ALA A 45 -14.85 6.08 24.37
C ALA A 45 -16.04 5.16 24.09
N ILE A 46 -17.24 5.72 23.93
CA ILE A 46 -18.43 4.95 23.55
C ILE A 46 -18.28 4.41 22.12
N ALA A 47 -17.83 5.24 21.17
CA ALA A 47 -17.61 4.81 19.79
C ALA A 47 -16.56 3.68 19.70
N ASP A 48 -15.43 3.82 20.40
CA ASP A 48 -14.35 2.83 20.45
C ASP A 48 -14.83 1.51 21.05
N LEU A 49 -15.64 1.57 22.11
CA LEU A 49 -16.22 0.37 22.69
C LEU A 49 -17.21 -0.32 21.74
N LEU A 50 -17.97 0.43 20.93
CA LEU A 50 -18.86 -0.13 19.92
C LEU A 50 -18.08 -0.74 18.73
N ILE A 51 -16.94 -0.16 18.35
CA ILE A 51 -16.00 -0.74 17.38
C ILE A 51 -15.50 -2.09 17.91
N GLU A 52 -14.92 -2.11 19.12
CA GLU A 52 -14.41 -3.34 19.71
C GLU A 52 -15.51 -4.38 19.96
N GLY A 53 -16.69 -3.91 20.37
CA GLY A 53 -17.88 -4.71 20.60
C GLY A 53 -18.50 -5.33 19.34
N THR A 54 -17.97 -5.05 18.14
CA THR A 54 -18.41 -5.66 16.87
C THR A 54 -17.26 -6.27 16.05
N ARG A 55 -16.01 -6.11 16.49
CA ARG A 55 -14.81 -6.51 15.74
C ARG A 55 -14.61 -8.03 15.68
N ASP A 56 -14.79 -8.71 16.80
CA ASP A 56 -14.55 -10.15 16.95
C ASP A 56 -15.82 -10.84 17.44
N ASP A 57 -16.45 -11.64 16.58
CA ASP A 57 -17.71 -12.32 16.87
C ASP A 57 -17.66 -13.18 18.15
N SER A 58 -16.48 -13.61 18.63
CA SER A 58 -16.31 -14.38 19.87
C SER A 58 -16.37 -13.53 21.15
N ARG A 59 -16.20 -12.21 21.03
CA ARG A 59 -16.15 -11.25 22.14
C ARG A 59 -17.13 -10.08 21.99
N ALA A 60 -17.81 -10.04 20.86
CA ALA A 60 -18.72 -8.99 20.48
C ALA A 60 -20.05 -9.12 21.25
N TYR A 61 -20.72 -8.01 21.56
CA TYR A 61 -21.93 -8.03 22.41
C TYR A 61 -23.08 -8.83 21.79
N PRO A 62 -24.03 -9.38 22.57
CA PRO A 62 -25.08 -10.27 22.04
C PRO A 62 -25.90 -9.68 20.86
N PRO A 63 -26.35 -10.50 19.89
CA PRO A 63 -27.15 -10.05 18.75
C PRO A 63 -28.41 -9.25 19.14
N GLU A 64 -29.00 -9.56 20.28
CA GLU A 64 -30.19 -8.89 20.84
C GLU A 64 -29.93 -7.40 21.13
N LEU A 65 -28.66 -7.02 21.29
CA LEU A 65 -28.25 -5.66 21.58
C LEU A 65 -27.83 -4.85 20.34
N LEU A 66 -27.80 -5.44 19.14
CA LEU A 66 -27.42 -4.76 17.90
C LEU A 66 -28.32 -3.54 17.61
N ARG A 67 -29.63 -3.67 17.79
CA ARG A 67 -30.53 -2.53 17.63
C ARG A 67 -30.18 -1.36 18.55
N SER A 68 -29.87 -1.65 19.81
CA SER A 68 -29.46 -0.64 20.80
C SER A 68 -28.12 -0.02 20.44
N GLY A 69 -27.15 -0.84 19.99
CA GLY A 69 -25.86 -0.36 19.49
C GLY A 69 -26.02 0.59 18.31
N TRP A 70 -26.86 0.25 17.34
CA TRP A 70 -27.16 1.08 16.17
C TRP A 70 -27.79 2.42 16.54
N GLU A 71 -28.70 2.46 17.52
CA GLU A 71 -29.29 3.71 18.02
C GLU A 71 -28.22 4.67 18.58
N LEU A 72 -27.24 4.15 19.34
CA LEU A 72 -26.12 4.95 19.84
C LEU A 72 -25.24 5.47 18.71
N ILE A 73 -24.91 4.60 17.75
CA ILE A 73 -24.09 4.96 16.57
C ILE A 73 -24.73 6.13 15.83
N ARG A 74 -26.06 6.10 15.62
CA ARG A 74 -26.78 7.20 14.96
C ARG A 74 -26.63 8.53 15.69
N ILE A 75 -26.78 8.52 17.02
CA ILE A 75 -26.61 9.74 17.83
C ILE A 75 -25.17 10.26 17.71
N LEU A 76 -24.18 9.37 17.78
CA LEU A 76 -22.76 9.72 17.66
C LEU A 76 -22.40 10.28 16.28
N VAL A 77 -22.92 9.71 15.19
CA VAL A 77 -22.69 10.22 13.82
C VAL A 77 -23.34 11.59 13.62
N GLU A 78 -24.52 11.82 14.20
CA GLU A 78 -25.26 13.07 14.05
C GLU A 78 -24.70 14.22 14.88
N ARG A 79 -24.15 13.93 16.06
CA ARG A 79 -23.69 14.96 17.01
C ARG A 79 -22.18 15.05 17.18
N GLY A 80 -21.45 14.04 16.74
CA GLY A 80 -20.00 13.98 16.86
C GLY A 80 -19.33 15.06 16.01
N ASP A 81 -18.33 15.71 16.59
CA ASP A 81 -17.53 16.70 15.86
C ASP A 81 -16.81 16.04 14.68
N GLY A 82 -16.92 16.71 13.54
CA GLY A 82 -16.28 16.30 12.30
C GLY A 82 -15.12 17.20 11.89
N ILE A 83 -14.41 16.79 10.85
CA ILE A 83 -13.28 17.48 10.25
C ILE A 83 -13.83 18.61 9.37
N SER A 84 -13.40 19.83 9.65
CA SER A 84 -13.69 21.00 8.81
C SER A 84 -12.81 21.07 7.57
N GLU A 85 -11.56 20.63 7.66
CA GLU A 85 -10.62 20.59 6.54
C GLU A 85 -9.58 19.46 6.73
N PRO A 86 -9.27 18.67 5.70
CA PRO A 86 -8.24 17.63 5.80
C PRO A 86 -6.84 18.25 5.64
N ILE A 87 -6.20 18.61 6.75
CA ILE A 87 -4.91 19.33 6.78
C ILE A 87 -3.70 18.41 6.61
N TYR A 88 -3.77 17.16 7.10
CA TYR A 88 -2.72 16.14 6.94
C TYR A 88 -3.34 14.80 6.46
N ASP A 89 -2.68 13.66 6.69
CA ASP A 89 -3.18 12.33 6.33
C ASP A 89 -4.70 12.17 6.61
N PRO A 90 -5.53 11.94 5.57
CA PRO A 90 -6.98 11.87 5.73
C PRO A 90 -7.44 10.73 6.62
N MET A 91 -6.70 9.62 6.66
CA MET A 91 -7.06 8.45 7.45
C MET A 91 -6.81 8.69 8.93
N ILE A 92 -5.64 9.23 9.29
CA ILE A 92 -5.31 9.60 10.66
C ILE A 92 -6.34 10.61 11.21
N GLN A 93 -6.75 11.60 10.42
CA GLN A 93 -7.77 12.55 10.86
C GLN A 93 -9.13 11.86 11.04
N ALA A 94 -9.55 11.05 10.05
CA ALA A 94 -10.84 10.37 10.12
C ALA A 94 -10.94 9.48 11.36
N ILE A 95 -9.93 8.65 11.64
CA ILE A 95 -9.99 7.73 12.78
C ILE A 95 -9.86 8.42 14.15
N ASN A 96 -9.42 9.68 14.19
CA ASN A 96 -9.26 10.43 15.43
C ASN A 96 -10.40 11.42 15.73
N SER A 97 -11.22 11.77 14.73
CA SER A 97 -12.45 12.54 14.93
C SER A 97 -13.55 11.73 15.61
N THR A 98 -14.45 12.40 16.34
CA THR A 98 -15.61 11.73 16.96
C THR A 98 -16.56 11.18 15.89
N LYS A 99 -16.86 11.98 14.86
CA LYS A 99 -17.70 11.51 13.75
C LYS A 99 -17.08 10.31 13.03
N GLY A 100 -15.79 10.33 12.73
CA GLY A 100 -15.13 9.22 12.04
C GLY A 100 -15.02 7.94 12.88
N ARG A 101 -14.82 8.03 14.21
CA ARG A 101 -14.95 6.85 15.12
C ARG A 101 -16.37 6.29 15.10
N ALA A 102 -17.39 7.15 15.15
CA ALA A 102 -18.78 6.72 15.06
C ALA A 102 -19.09 6.03 13.73
N LEU A 103 -18.56 6.55 12.62
CA LEU A 103 -18.68 5.94 11.30
C LEU A 103 -17.94 4.59 11.20
N GLN A 104 -16.78 4.45 11.83
CA GLN A 104 -16.11 3.14 11.94
C GLN A 104 -16.96 2.13 12.71
N ALA A 105 -17.59 2.55 13.81
CA ALA A 105 -18.54 1.73 14.54
C ALA A 105 -19.72 1.33 13.63
N ALA A 106 -20.24 2.25 12.83
CA ALA A 106 -21.32 1.97 11.87
C ALA A 106 -20.90 0.88 10.86
N PHE A 107 -19.72 1.01 10.23
CA PHE A 107 -19.23 -0.02 9.31
C PHE A 107 -19.05 -1.38 10.00
N GLY A 108 -18.47 -1.41 11.20
CA GLY A 108 -18.31 -2.65 11.99
C GLY A 108 -19.65 -3.31 12.30
N HIS A 109 -20.64 -2.50 12.68
CA HIS A 109 -21.99 -2.95 13.01
C HIS A 109 -22.68 -3.59 11.80
N ILE A 110 -22.71 -2.89 10.66
CA ILE A 110 -23.34 -3.38 9.43
C ILE A 110 -22.70 -4.69 8.98
N LEU A 111 -21.38 -4.79 9.04
CA LEU A 111 -20.65 -6.01 8.67
C LEU A 111 -20.99 -7.16 9.60
N ARG A 112 -21.10 -6.91 10.91
CA ARG A 112 -21.47 -7.95 11.86
C ARG A 112 -22.90 -8.43 11.66
N GLU A 113 -23.84 -7.50 11.52
CA GLU A 113 -25.23 -7.79 11.18
C GLU A 113 -25.32 -8.63 9.90
N SER A 114 -24.53 -8.29 8.90
CA SER A 114 -24.47 -9.03 7.63
C SER A 114 -23.95 -10.45 7.82
N ARG A 115 -22.83 -10.63 8.55
CA ARG A 115 -22.28 -11.96 8.85
C ARG A 115 -23.25 -12.84 9.64
N LEU A 116 -23.99 -12.26 10.59
CA LEU A 116 -24.98 -12.99 11.38
C LEU A 116 -26.18 -13.42 10.52
N ALA A 117 -26.68 -12.54 9.67
CA ALA A 117 -27.76 -12.86 8.74
C ALA A 117 -27.34 -13.94 7.73
N ASP A 118 -26.12 -13.87 7.18
CA ASP A 118 -25.57 -14.90 6.30
C ASP A 118 -25.50 -16.27 7.00
N ARG A 119 -25.06 -16.31 8.26
CA ARG A 119 -25.02 -17.57 9.02
C ARG A 119 -26.41 -18.16 9.30
N GLN A 120 -27.42 -17.31 9.49
CA GLN A 120 -28.76 -17.76 9.87
C GLN A 120 -29.62 -18.14 8.66
N VAL A 121 -29.56 -17.35 7.57
CA VAL A 121 -30.46 -17.47 6.43
C VAL A 121 -29.76 -17.41 5.07
N GLY A 122 -28.42 -17.33 5.04
CA GLY A 122 -27.63 -17.34 3.80
C GLY A 122 -27.67 -16.04 2.98
N ASN A 123 -28.20 -14.95 3.54
CA ASN A 123 -28.32 -13.65 2.87
C ASN A 123 -28.49 -12.52 3.90
N HIS A 124 -27.83 -11.39 3.68
CA HIS A 124 -27.89 -10.20 4.54
C HIS A 124 -28.57 -8.95 3.95
N LEU A 125 -29.02 -8.97 2.69
CA LEU A 125 -29.55 -7.77 2.01
C LEU A 125 -30.74 -7.11 2.73
N LYS A 126 -31.56 -7.91 3.42
CA LYS A 126 -32.67 -7.37 4.23
C LYS A 126 -32.14 -6.52 5.38
N VAL A 127 -31.14 -7.00 6.12
CA VAL A 127 -30.56 -6.27 7.25
C VAL A 127 -29.80 -5.04 6.77
N TRP A 128 -29.06 -5.17 5.65
CA TRP A 128 -28.45 -4.03 4.99
C TRP A 128 -29.47 -2.92 4.66
N SER A 129 -30.65 -3.27 4.16
CA SER A 129 -31.66 -2.28 3.79
C SER A 129 -32.11 -1.37 4.94
N GLU A 130 -32.06 -1.86 6.19
CA GLU A 130 -32.42 -1.10 7.40
C GLU A 130 -31.34 -0.06 7.76
N SER A 131 -30.08 -0.38 7.49
CA SER A 131 -28.91 0.45 7.82
C SER A 131 -28.44 1.33 6.65
N ARG A 132 -28.84 0.99 5.41
CA ARG A 132 -28.47 1.69 4.17
C ARG A 132 -28.78 3.17 4.18
N CYS A 133 -29.90 3.57 4.79
CA CYS A 133 -30.33 4.97 4.82
C CYS A 133 -29.29 5.91 5.47
N LEU A 134 -28.54 5.42 6.46
CA LEU A 134 -27.46 6.18 7.07
C LEU A 134 -26.33 6.42 6.06
N LEU A 135 -25.87 5.38 5.37
CA LEU A 135 -24.79 5.49 4.40
C LEU A 135 -25.17 6.35 3.20
N ASP A 136 -26.40 6.20 2.69
CA ASP A 136 -26.91 7.04 1.59
C ASP A 136 -26.94 8.53 2.00
N ARG A 137 -27.34 8.83 3.25
CA ARG A 137 -27.35 10.18 3.82
C ARG A 137 -25.94 10.75 3.99
N GLU A 138 -25.00 9.97 4.52
CA GLU A 138 -23.61 10.42 4.72
C GLU A 138 -22.90 10.60 3.37
N LEU A 139 -23.15 9.71 2.40
CA LEU A 139 -22.61 9.83 1.03
C LEU A 139 -23.13 11.08 0.33
N ALA A 140 -24.39 11.45 0.53
CA ALA A 140 -24.96 12.67 -0.04
C ALA A 140 -24.30 13.95 0.51
N GLN A 141 -23.63 13.89 1.66
CA GLN A 141 -22.92 15.01 2.27
C GLN A 141 -21.45 15.10 1.83
N CYS A 142 -20.95 14.17 1.00
CA CYS A 142 -19.57 14.19 0.49
C CYS A 142 -19.36 15.18 -0.67
N VAL A 143 -19.88 16.40 -0.50
CA VAL A 143 -19.77 17.50 -1.46
C VAL A 143 -19.20 18.71 -0.72
N GLY A 144 -17.86 18.80 -0.67
CA GLY A 144 -17.16 19.84 0.08
C GLY A 144 -17.21 19.68 1.60
N GLY A 145 -17.53 18.49 2.10
CA GLY A 145 -17.63 18.18 3.52
C GLY A 145 -17.70 16.68 3.78
N ASN A 146 -17.93 16.28 5.03
CA ASN A 146 -17.99 14.87 5.46
C ASN A 146 -16.77 14.04 5.02
N PHE A 147 -15.58 14.61 5.23
CA PHE A 147 -14.31 14.06 4.75
C PHE A 147 -13.99 12.69 5.36
N GLU A 148 -14.40 12.45 6.60
CA GLU A 148 -14.31 11.16 7.28
C GLU A 148 -15.04 10.07 6.51
N PHE A 149 -16.25 10.36 6.05
CA PHE A 149 -17.04 9.37 5.33
C PHE A 149 -16.42 9.08 3.97
N SER A 150 -15.90 10.10 3.26
CA SER A 150 -15.13 9.90 2.03
C SER A 150 -13.91 9.00 2.28
N THR A 151 -13.10 9.32 3.30
CA THR A 151 -11.92 8.52 3.67
C THR A 151 -12.30 7.08 4.03
N LEU A 152 -13.28 6.89 4.90
CA LEU A 152 -13.67 5.57 5.37
C LEU A 152 -14.30 4.72 4.25
N CYS A 153 -15.06 5.30 3.33
CA CYS A 153 -15.56 4.57 2.16
C CYS A 153 -14.40 4.04 1.30
N GLY A 154 -13.37 4.86 1.06
CA GLY A 154 -12.16 4.43 0.37
C GLY A 154 -11.46 3.26 1.07
N ALA A 155 -11.26 3.38 2.39
CA ALA A 155 -10.62 2.35 3.22
C ALA A 155 -11.45 1.05 3.35
N ARG A 156 -12.76 1.13 3.14
CA ARG A 156 -13.72 0.03 3.33
C ARG A 156 -14.33 -0.49 2.03
N LEU A 157 -13.74 -0.21 0.86
CA LEU A 157 -14.31 -0.63 -0.42
C LEU A 157 -14.59 -2.14 -0.52
N GLY A 158 -13.67 -2.99 -0.07
CA GLY A 158 -13.90 -4.44 -0.06
C GLY A 158 -15.07 -4.84 0.85
N ASN A 159 -15.21 -4.16 1.98
CA ASN A 159 -16.31 -4.38 2.91
C ASN A 159 -17.65 -3.92 2.32
N LEU A 160 -17.66 -2.79 1.61
CA LEU A 160 -18.84 -2.29 0.88
C LEU A 160 -19.27 -3.27 -0.22
N GLY A 161 -18.31 -3.84 -0.97
CA GLY A 161 -18.60 -4.85 -1.98
C GLY A 161 -19.17 -6.15 -1.39
N TYR A 162 -18.72 -6.54 -0.20
CA TYR A 162 -19.31 -7.67 0.53
C TYR A 162 -20.75 -7.37 0.99
N ILE A 163 -21.03 -6.17 1.50
CA ILE A 163 -22.36 -5.77 2.00
C ILE A 163 -23.39 -5.69 0.87
N ASP A 164 -23.04 -5.04 -0.24
CA ASP A 164 -23.92 -4.86 -1.40
C ASP A 164 -23.10 -4.39 -2.61
N GLN A 165 -22.72 -5.35 -3.45
CA GLN A 165 -21.93 -5.10 -4.66
C GLN A 165 -22.63 -4.14 -5.63
N ASP A 166 -23.95 -4.27 -5.81
CA ASP A 166 -24.73 -3.43 -6.72
C ASP A 166 -24.78 -1.98 -6.22
N TRP A 167 -24.89 -1.79 -4.90
CA TRP A 167 -24.81 -0.47 -4.28
C TRP A 167 -23.43 0.16 -4.49
N LEU A 168 -22.35 -0.60 -4.30
CA LEU A 168 -20.99 -0.12 -4.50
C LEU A 168 -20.78 0.34 -5.95
N GLU A 169 -21.15 -0.49 -6.92
CA GLU A 169 -21.01 -0.18 -8.35
C GLU A 169 -21.81 1.07 -8.74
N THR A 170 -23.05 1.18 -8.27
CA THR A 170 -23.92 2.34 -8.54
C THR A 170 -23.35 3.64 -7.95
N ASN A 171 -22.64 3.54 -6.82
CA ASN A 171 -22.18 4.71 -6.07
C ASN A 171 -20.67 4.99 -6.21
N ILE A 172 -19.91 4.23 -7.01
CA ILE A 172 -18.45 4.38 -7.06
C ILE A 172 -17.99 5.81 -7.39
N ARG A 173 -18.69 6.49 -8.31
CA ARG A 173 -18.41 7.89 -8.68
C ARG A 173 -18.80 8.90 -7.61
N ARG A 174 -19.72 8.55 -6.70
CA ARG A 174 -20.09 9.37 -5.54
C ARG A 174 -19.14 9.14 -4.37
N ILE A 175 -18.60 7.93 -4.23
CA ILE A 175 -17.55 7.62 -3.26
C ILE A 175 -16.24 8.32 -3.65
N PHE A 176 -15.95 8.40 -4.94
CA PHE A 176 -14.80 9.10 -5.51
C PHE A 176 -15.26 10.28 -6.40
N PRO A 177 -15.77 11.37 -5.79
CA PRO A 177 -16.35 12.48 -6.53
C PRO A 177 -15.26 13.28 -7.24
N CYS A 178 -15.04 13.00 -8.52
CA CYS A 178 -13.94 13.56 -9.32
C CYS A 178 -14.04 15.09 -9.52
N ASP A 179 -15.24 15.64 -9.34
CA ASP A 179 -15.60 17.06 -9.34
C ASP A 179 -15.43 17.73 -7.96
N GLN A 180 -15.16 16.96 -6.90
CA GLN A 180 -14.91 17.45 -5.54
C GLN A 180 -13.49 17.07 -5.09
N PRO A 181 -12.44 17.84 -5.46
CA PRO A 181 -11.04 17.45 -5.29
C PRO A 181 -10.66 17.07 -3.85
N THR A 182 -11.19 17.79 -2.85
CA THR A 182 -10.89 17.53 -1.44
C THR A 182 -11.48 16.19 -0.98
N ASN A 183 -12.74 15.91 -1.32
CA ASN A 183 -13.38 14.62 -1.00
C ASN A 183 -12.74 13.48 -1.76
N LEU A 184 -12.40 13.68 -3.04
CA LEU A 184 -11.65 12.69 -3.81
C LEU A 184 -10.31 12.38 -3.15
N ARG A 185 -9.54 13.40 -2.73
CA ARG A 185 -8.27 13.21 -2.03
C ARG A 185 -8.46 12.41 -0.75
N CYS A 186 -9.49 12.69 0.04
CA CYS A 186 -9.83 11.91 1.23
C CYS A 186 -10.15 10.45 0.89
N ALA A 187 -10.99 10.20 -0.11
CA ALA A 187 -11.35 8.84 -0.54
C ALA A 187 -10.14 8.06 -1.06
N VAL A 188 -9.25 8.70 -1.84
CA VAL A 188 -8.01 8.08 -2.32
C VAL A 188 -7.02 7.85 -1.17
N GLY A 189 -6.90 8.77 -0.22
CA GLY A 189 -6.11 8.59 0.99
C GLY A 189 -6.60 7.40 1.82
N GLY A 190 -7.92 7.24 1.96
CA GLY A 190 -8.52 6.06 2.57
C GLY A 190 -8.26 4.77 1.79
N LEU A 191 -8.37 4.81 0.46
CA LEU A 191 -8.07 3.68 -0.43
C LEU A 191 -6.65 3.14 -0.21
N ALA A 192 -5.69 3.96 0.22
CA ALA A 192 -4.34 3.51 0.57
C ALA A 192 -4.31 2.41 1.65
N TYR A 193 -5.35 2.35 2.50
CA TYR A 193 -5.48 1.38 3.60
C TYR A 193 -6.37 0.18 3.26
N ALA A 194 -7.05 0.20 2.11
CA ALA A 194 -7.88 -0.92 1.67
C ALA A 194 -7.02 -2.07 1.12
N SER A 195 -7.47 -3.32 1.28
CA SER A 195 -6.86 -4.45 0.57
C SER A 195 -6.97 -4.24 -0.94
N VAL A 196 -5.94 -4.68 -1.68
CA VAL A 196 -5.97 -4.62 -3.15
C VAL A 196 -6.71 -5.83 -3.70
N ASN A 197 -7.63 -5.58 -4.62
CA ASN A 197 -8.42 -6.63 -5.27
C ASN A 197 -8.63 -6.25 -6.74
N LEU A 198 -8.50 -7.23 -7.64
CA LEU A 198 -8.54 -7.01 -9.10
C LEU A 198 -9.89 -6.41 -9.58
N PRO A 199 -11.07 -6.93 -9.18
CA PRO A 199 -12.34 -6.32 -9.54
C PRO A 199 -12.49 -4.87 -9.05
N ILE A 200 -12.00 -4.56 -7.84
CA ILE A 200 -12.03 -3.19 -7.32
C ILE A 200 -11.12 -2.28 -8.15
N TYR A 201 -9.90 -2.72 -8.47
CA TYR A 201 -9.01 -1.95 -9.34
C TYR A 201 -9.66 -1.67 -10.71
N ARG A 202 -10.27 -2.69 -11.33
CA ARG A 202 -10.97 -2.55 -12.60
C ARG A 202 -12.12 -1.55 -12.51
N MET A 203 -12.94 -1.62 -11.46
CA MET A 203 -14.03 -0.67 -11.21
C MET A 203 -13.52 0.78 -11.06
N LEU A 204 -12.43 0.99 -10.31
CA LEU A 204 -11.81 2.31 -10.14
C LEU A 204 -11.24 2.85 -11.46
N LYS A 205 -10.64 1.97 -12.26
CA LYS A 205 -10.10 2.31 -13.58
C LYS A 205 -11.22 2.71 -14.55
N GLU A 206 -12.25 1.89 -14.69
CA GLU A 206 -13.38 2.11 -15.61
C GLU A 206 -14.23 3.33 -15.23
N SER A 207 -14.29 3.66 -13.94
CA SER A 207 -14.97 4.86 -13.45
C SER A 207 -14.15 6.16 -13.62
N GLY A 208 -12.90 6.08 -14.09
CA GLY A 208 -11.99 7.21 -14.26
C GLY A 208 -11.34 7.71 -12.97
N VAL A 209 -11.53 6.99 -11.85
CA VAL A 209 -10.99 7.37 -10.55
C VAL A 209 -9.48 7.29 -10.54
N VAL A 210 -8.88 6.25 -11.16
CA VAL A 210 -7.42 6.11 -11.23
C VAL A 210 -6.80 7.28 -12.00
N ASP A 211 -7.37 7.64 -13.15
CA ASP A 211 -6.89 8.77 -13.96
C ASP A 211 -6.99 10.09 -13.19
N ARG A 212 -8.11 10.32 -12.49
CA ARG A 212 -8.28 11.54 -11.69
C ARG A 212 -7.36 11.56 -10.49
N ALA A 213 -7.19 10.45 -9.77
CA ALA A 213 -6.29 10.33 -8.63
C ALA A 213 -4.83 10.63 -9.04
N LEU A 214 -4.42 10.18 -10.23
CA LEU A 214 -3.10 10.51 -10.78
C LEU A 214 -2.85 12.01 -10.96
N SER A 215 -3.91 12.76 -11.26
CA SER A 215 -3.87 14.21 -11.47
C SER A 215 -4.01 15.05 -10.19
N ILE A 216 -4.15 14.43 -9.01
CA ILE A 216 -4.24 15.17 -7.75
C ILE A 216 -2.85 15.70 -7.38
N ASP A 217 -2.73 17.03 -7.32
CA ASP A 217 -1.57 17.69 -6.73
C ASP A 217 -1.69 17.71 -5.19
N ASN A 218 -0.55 17.69 -4.49
CA ASN A 218 -0.49 17.67 -3.03
C ASN A 218 -1.29 16.51 -2.38
N GLN A 219 -1.26 15.35 -3.02
CA GLN A 219 -1.67 14.10 -2.39
C GLN A 219 -0.66 13.74 -1.29
N ASP A 220 -1.13 13.14 -0.19
CA ASP A 220 -0.23 12.60 0.82
C ASP A 220 0.67 11.52 0.22
N GLN A 221 1.92 11.46 0.69
CA GLN A 221 2.95 10.60 0.12
C GLN A 221 2.54 9.12 0.14
N TYR A 222 1.91 8.68 1.25
CA TYR A 222 1.49 7.30 1.43
C TYR A 222 0.38 6.91 0.44
N GLY A 223 -0.65 7.73 0.28
CA GLY A 223 -1.72 7.53 -0.68
C GLY A 223 -1.22 7.53 -2.13
N ARG A 224 -0.24 8.40 -2.45
CA ARG A 224 0.40 8.43 -3.77
C ARG A 224 1.18 7.14 -4.04
N GLU A 225 1.99 6.70 -3.08
CA GLU A 225 2.74 5.43 -3.16
C GLU A 225 1.80 4.24 -3.36
N LYS A 226 0.72 4.14 -2.57
CA LYS A 226 -0.29 3.07 -2.71
C LYS A 226 -1.05 3.11 -4.03
N LEU A 227 -1.23 4.29 -4.62
CA LEU A 227 -1.77 4.39 -5.98
C LEU A 227 -0.82 3.78 -7.01
N MET A 228 0.49 4.05 -6.90
CA MET A 228 1.51 3.46 -7.76
C MET A 228 1.54 1.93 -7.62
N GLU A 229 1.56 1.42 -6.38
CA GLU A 229 1.49 -0.03 -6.12
C GLU A 229 0.29 -0.68 -6.82
N ARG A 230 -0.91 -0.09 -6.70
CA ARG A 230 -2.13 -0.59 -7.33
C ARG A 230 -2.04 -0.59 -8.85
N MET A 231 -1.50 0.47 -9.44
CA MET A 231 -1.31 0.55 -10.89
C MET A 231 -0.35 -0.52 -11.39
N MET A 232 0.77 -0.73 -10.68
CA MET A 232 1.72 -1.76 -11.05
C MET A 232 1.15 -3.16 -10.88
N LEU A 233 0.35 -3.40 -9.84
CA LEU A 233 -0.35 -4.67 -9.69
C LEU A 233 -1.39 -4.88 -10.79
N GLY A 234 -2.12 -3.84 -11.18
CA GLY A 234 -3.01 -3.84 -12.34
C GLY A 234 -2.27 -4.17 -13.65
N TYR A 235 -1.07 -3.61 -13.84
CA TYR A 235 -0.19 -3.96 -14.96
C TYR A 235 0.22 -5.44 -14.93
N LEU A 236 0.68 -5.96 -13.79
CA LEU A 236 1.02 -7.38 -13.66
C LEU A 236 -0.18 -8.31 -13.88
N TRP A 237 -1.40 -7.87 -13.57
CA TRP A 237 -2.63 -8.61 -13.87
C TRP A 237 -3.15 -8.43 -15.31
N GLY A 238 -2.50 -7.61 -16.13
CA GLY A 238 -2.92 -7.36 -17.51
C GLY A 238 -4.07 -6.36 -17.65
N GLU A 239 -4.44 -5.65 -16.58
CA GLU A 239 -5.44 -4.57 -16.61
C GLU A 239 -4.88 -3.24 -17.13
N GLU A 240 -3.57 -3.11 -17.13
CA GLU A 240 -2.85 -1.97 -17.70
C GLU A 240 -1.85 -2.42 -18.77
N ARG A 241 -1.49 -1.48 -19.64
CA ARG A 241 -0.45 -1.64 -20.66
C ARG A 241 0.50 -0.45 -20.57
N LEU A 242 1.76 -0.63 -20.93
CA LEU A 242 2.76 0.44 -20.88
C LEU A 242 2.42 1.61 -21.83
N GLU A 243 1.65 1.33 -22.87
CA GLU A 243 1.14 2.32 -23.84
C GLU A 243 -0.14 3.03 -23.35
N SER A 244 -0.63 2.74 -22.14
CA SER A 244 -1.84 3.38 -21.64
C SER A 244 -1.62 4.87 -21.35
N SER A 245 -2.71 5.63 -21.34
CA SER A 245 -2.68 7.06 -20.98
C SER A 245 -2.11 7.30 -19.58
N ARG A 246 -2.29 6.35 -18.66
CA ARG A 246 -1.81 6.44 -17.27
C ARG A 246 -0.31 6.28 -17.18
N PHE A 247 0.27 5.31 -17.89
CA PHE A 247 1.73 5.20 -18.00
C PHE A 247 2.31 6.38 -18.78
N SER A 248 1.65 6.83 -19.85
CA SER A 248 2.05 8.04 -20.58
C SER A 248 2.09 9.27 -19.65
N TYR A 249 1.10 9.43 -18.77
CA TYR A 249 1.07 10.49 -17.77
C TYR A 249 2.21 10.36 -16.75
N LEU A 250 2.43 9.15 -16.20
CA LEU A 250 3.48 8.86 -15.23
C LEU A 250 4.87 9.22 -15.78
N PHE A 251 5.20 8.74 -16.99
CA PHE A 251 6.48 9.01 -17.62
C PHE A 251 6.60 10.45 -18.14
N GLY A 252 5.49 11.08 -18.55
CA GLY A 252 5.48 12.50 -18.92
C GLY A 252 5.72 13.43 -17.74
N ALA A 253 5.20 13.09 -16.56
CA ALA A 253 5.40 13.85 -15.33
C ALA A 253 6.79 13.60 -14.70
N ALA A 254 7.35 12.41 -14.89
CA ALA A 254 8.70 12.02 -14.46
C ALA A 254 9.01 12.32 -12.97
N ARG A 255 8.00 12.24 -12.09
CA ARG A 255 8.14 12.52 -10.65
C ARG A 255 8.91 11.39 -9.98
N SER A 256 10.05 11.70 -9.37
CA SER A 256 10.95 10.69 -8.80
C SER A 256 10.28 9.84 -7.71
N GLU A 257 9.37 10.44 -6.96
CA GLU A 257 8.61 9.86 -5.87
C GLU A 257 7.66 8.75 -6.36
N ASP A 258 7.06 8.93 -7.54
CA ASP A 258 6.16 7.93 -8.12
C ASP A 258 6.93 6.65 -8.46
N PHE A 259 8.11 6.80 -9.07
CA PHE A 259 8.98 5.68 -9.39
C PHE A 259 9.63 5.05 -8.15
N GLN A 260 9.90 5.83 -7.09
CA GLN A 260 10.29 5.26 -5.80
C GLN A 260 9.21 4.35 -5.24
N GLY A 261 7.93 4.73 -5.33
CA GLY A 261 6.80 3.88 -4.96
C GLY A 261 6.72 2.60 -5.81
N ILE A 262 6.97 2.70 -7.12
CA ILE A 262 7.03 1.54 -8.02
C ILE A 262 8.20 0.61 -7.67
N HIS A 263 9.38 1.15 -7.36
CA HIS A 263 10.51 0.34 -6.91
C HIS A 263 10.24 -0.32 -5.55
N GLY A 264 9.56 0.39 -4.63
CA GLY A 264 9.08 -0.14 -3.36
C GLY A 264 8.14 -1.33 -3.55
N PHE A 265 7.19 -1.21 -4.48
CA PHE A 265 6.29 -2.28 -4.88
C PHE A 265 7.06 -3.52 -5.38
N PHE A 266 7.97 -3.36 -6.35
CA PHE A 266 8.71 -4.51 -6.87
C PHE A 266 9.60 -5.14 -5.80
N ARG A 267 10.16 -4.35 -4.88
CA ARG A 267 10.90 -4.88 -3.74
C ARG A 267 10.02 -5.71 -2.81
N SER A 268 8.76 -5.30 -2.59
CA SER A 268 7.85 -5.98 -1.65
C SER A 268 7.33 -7.32 -2.17
N ILE A 269 7.23 -7.50 -3.49
CA ILE A 269 6.80 -8.77 -4.12
C ILE A 269 7.98 -9.70 -4.49
N ARG A 270 9.21 -9.35 -4.09
CA ARG A 270 10.39 -10.17 -4.36
C ARG A 270 10.28 -11.49 -3.59
N GLY A 271 10.41 -12.61 -4.32
CA GLY A 271 10.31 -13.95 -3.74
C GLY A 271 8.89 -14.53 -3.73
N GLU A 272 7.90 -13.75 -4.16
CA GLU A 272 6.55 -14.27 -4.40
C GLU A 272 6.51 -15.19 -5.64
N GLU A 273 5.60 -16.15 -5.63
CA GLU A 273 5.38 -17.05 -6.78
C GLU A 273 4.63 -16.30 -7.90
N LEU A 274 5.39 -15.76 -8.85
CA LEU A 274 4.86 -15.08 -10.02
C LEU A 274 4.65 -16.04 -11.19
N LYS A 275 3.56 -15.82 -11.95
CA LYS A 275 3.35 -16.51 -13.22
C LYS A 275 4.40 -16.07 -14.25
N PRO A 276 4.79 -16.93 -15.22
CA PRO A 276 5.74 -16.56 -16.27
C PRO A 276 5.38 -15.26 -16.99
N GLU A 277 4.10 -15.07 -17.36
CA GLU A 277 3.63 -13.86 -18.01
C GLU A 277 3.76 -12.59 -17.13
N GLN A 278 3.81 -12.73 -15.81
CA GLN A 278 4.03 -11.59 -14.91
C GLN A 278 5.51 -11.21 -14.88
N VAL A 279 6.41 -12.21 -14.88
CA VAL A 279 7.85 -11.97 -15.01
C VAL A 279 8.17 -11.31 -16.35
N GLU A 280 7.57 -11.78 -17.45
CA GLU A 280 7.72 -11.14 -18.77
C GLU A 280 7.27 -9.67 -18.75
N ARG A 281 6.17 -9.36 -18.07
CA ARG A 281 5.70 -7.97 -17.89
C ARG A 281 6.69 -7.14 -17.07
N ILE A 282 7.31 -7.69 -16.02
CA ILE A 282 8.36 -6.99 -15.26
C ILE A 282 9.55 -6.67 -16.15
N VAL A 283 10.01 -7.63 -16.96
CA VAL A 283 11.11 -7.42 -17.91
C VAL A 283 10.74 -6.39 -18.99
N ALA A 284 9.50 -6.42 -19.49
CA ALA A 284 9.00 -5.43 -20.44
C ALA A 284 8.97 -4.01 -19.84
N TYR A 285 8.55 -3.87 -18.58
CA TYR A 285 8.60 -2.61 -17.85
C TYR A 285 10.05 -2.11 -17.70
N TRP A 286 10.98 -2.99 -17.33
CA TRP A 286 12.40 -2.65 -17.24
C TRP A 286 12.94 -2.10 -18.57
N ARG A 287 12.72 -2.83 -19.67
CA ARG A 287 13.14 -2.42 -21.01
C ARG A 287 12.54 -1.08 -21.41
N TYR A 288 11.27 -0.85 -21.09
CA TYR A 288 10.60 0.41 -21.35
C TYR A 288 11.26 1.56 -20.59
N CYS A 289 11.54 1.40 -19.29
CA CYS A 289 12.22 2.41 -18.49
C CYS A 289 13.63 2.74 -19.00
N VAL A 290 14.41 1.73 -19.39
CA VAL A 290 15.76 1.93 -19.96
C VAL A 290 15.67 2.71 -21.28
N THR A 291 14.75 2.30 -22.16
CA THR A 291 14.52 2.98 -23.45
C THR A 291 14.10 4.44 -23.24
N TRP A 292 13.13 4.67 -22.36
CA TRP A 292 12.65 6.02 -22.05
C TRP A 292 13.75 6.89 -21.45
N THR A 293 14.55 6.37 -20.51
CA THR A 293 15.68 7.08 -19.89
C THR A 293 16.70 7.51 -20.96
N ASN A 294 17.02 6.64 -21.90
CA ASN A 294 17.99 6.92 -22.97
C ASN A 294 17.51 7.96 -23.98
N GLN A 295 16.19 8.19 -24.06
CA GLN A 295 15.59 9.22 -24.92
C GLN A 295 15.52 10.60 -24.24
N GLN A 296 15.77 10.70 -22.93
CA GLN A 296 15.77 11.98 -22.23
C GLN A 296 17.06 12.75 -22.48
N ALA A 297 16.94 14.08 -22.58
CA ALA A 297 18.10 14.97 -22.68
C ALA A 297 19.00 14.86 -21.44
N ASP A 298 18.37 14.92 -20.26
CA ASP A 298 19.00 14.64 -18.98
C ASP A 298 18.60 13.24 -18.52
N ARG A 299 19.52 12.29 -18.60
CA ARG A 299 19.24 10.89 -18.24
C ARG A 299 18.95 10.75 -16.74
N PRO A 300 17.75 10.31 -16.33
CA PRO A 300 17.42 10.13 -14.92
C PRO A 300 18.10 8.87 -14.36
N THR A 301 19.36 8.99 -13.94
CA THR A 301 20.16 7.87 -13.39
C THR A 301 19.55 7.29 -12.11
N TRP A 302 18.77 8.07 -11.36
CA TRP A 302 18.01 7.59 -10.21
C TRP A 302 16.98 6.51 -10.60
N LEU A 303 16.42 6.57 -11.82
CA LEU A 303 15.50 5.54 -12.31
C LEU A 303 16.26 4.26 -12.61
N LEU A 304 17.37 4.35 -13.35
CA LEU A 304 18.23 3.19 -13.65
C LEU A 304 18.74 2.50 -12.38
N SER A 305 19.11 3.30 -11.38
CA SER A 305 19.51 2.80 -10.06
C SER A 305 18.43 1.92 -9.42
N GLY A 306 17.19 2.40 -9.37
CA GLY A 306 16.08 1.68 -8.76
C GLY A 306 15.65 0.43 -9.55
N LEU A 307 15.84 0.40 -10.87
CA LEU A 307 15.57 -0.78 -11.70
C LEU A 307 16.49 -1.97 -11.39
N SER A 308 17.63 -1.77 -10.72
CA SER A 308 18.50 -2.86 -10.29
C SER A 308 17.79 -3.92 -9.43
N VAL A 309 16.74 -3.53 -8.70
CA VAL A 309 15.90 -4.46 -7.91
C VAL A 309 15.23 -5.53 -8.77
N LEU A 310 14.99 -5.22 -10.06
CA LEU A 310 14.30 -6.12 -10.98
C LEU A 310 15.15 -7.34 -11.38
N THR A 311 16.46 -7.30 -11.14
CA THR A 311 17.37 -8.44 -11.29
C THR A 311 16.89 -9.66 -10.51
N SER A 312 16.22 -9.43 -9.37
CA SER A 312 15.68 -10.51 -8.52
C SER A 312 14.56 -11.35 -9.17
N PHE A 313 13.96 -10.86 -10.26
CA PHE A 313 12.93 -11.61 -11.01
C PHE A 313 13.49 -12.43 -12.17
N LEU A 314 14.77 -12.25 -12.53
CA LEU A 314 15.39 -13.01 -13.61
C LEU A 314 15.73 -14.42 -13.14
N THR A 315 15.44 -15.44 -13.93
CA THR A 315 15.97 -16.80 -13.67
C THR A 315 17.37 -16.99 -14.24
N THR A 316 17.67 -16.29 -15.33
CA THR A 316 18.92 -16.31 -16.10
C THR A 316 19.27 -14.87 -16.52
N ALA A 317 20.56 -14.57 -16.74
CA ALA A 317 20.97 -13.30 -17.34
C ALA A 317 21.02 -13.35 -18.87
N GLU A 318 20.98 -14.56 -19.45
CA GLU A 318 20.92 -14.78 -20.90
C GLU A 318 19.71 -14.04 -21.50
N GLY A 319 19.94 -13.30 -22.59
CA GLY A 319 18.91 -12.47 -23.23
C GLY A 319 18.55 -11.18 -22.47
N HIS A 320 19.19 -10.91 -21.33
CA HIS A 320 18.95 -9.73 -20.49
C HIS A 320 20.22 -8.90 -20.21
N ARG A 321 21.36 -9.24 -20.84
CA ARG A 321 22.65 -8.53 -20.71
C ARG A 321 22.52 -7.01 -20.82
N ASP A 322 21.81 -6.52 -21.85
CA ASP A 322 21.64 -5.07 -22.07
C ASP A 322 20.93 -4.36 -20.91
N LEU A 323 19.96 -5.02 -20.27
CA LEU A 323 19.23 -4.46 -19.14
C LEU A 323 20.11 -4.39 -17.89
N LEU A 324 20.93 -5.42 -17.66
CA LEU A 324 21.87 -5.49 -16.55
C LEU A 324 22.98 -4.45 -16.70
N LEU A 325 23.56 -4.35 -17.89
CA LEU A 325 24.57 -3.32 -18.22
C LEU A 325 24.01 -1.91 -18.10
N ALA A 326 22.72 -1.70 -18.42
CA ALA A 326 22.09 -0.38 -18.29
C ALA A 326 21.94 0.08 -16.83
N VAL A 327 21.83 -0.83 -15.86
CA VAL A 327 21.64 -0.48 -14.43
C VAL A 327 22.93 -0.54 -13.62
N ALA A 328 23.88 -1.41 -13.98
CA ALA A 328 25.10 -1.68 -13.23
C ALA A 328 25.92 -0.42 -12.87
N PRO A 329 26.11 0.57 -13.77
CA PRO A 329 26.81 1.82 -13.46
C PRO A 329 26.08 2.75 -12.49
N HIS A 330 24.80 2.51 -12.20
CA HIS A 330 23.96 3.43 -11.45
C HIS A 330 23.49 2.89 -10.10
N VAL A 331 23.84 1.65 -9.76
CA VAL A 331 23.46 1.01 -8.50
C VAL A 331 24.05 1.80 -7.32
N ARG A 332 23.21 2.32 -6.41
CA ARG A 332 23.74 3.11 -5.28
C ARG A 332 24.59 2.25 -4.36
N MET A 333 25.76 2.79 -4.02
CA MET A 333 26.63 2.23 -3.00
C MET A 333 25.86 2.16 -1.67
N HIS A 334 26.02 1.05 -0.93
CA HIS A 334 25.30 0.62 0.29
C HIS A 334 24.35 -0.57 0.05
N HIS A 335 23.13 -0.54 0.57
CA HIS A 335 22.21 -1.69 0.59
C HIS A 335 21.89 -2.19 -0.83
N GLU A 336 21.72 -1.29 -1.80
CA GLU A 336 21.34 -1.65 -3.18
C GLU A 336 22.47 -2.40 -3.90
N ALA A 337 23.72 -1.95 -3.76
CA ALA A 337 24.88 -2.67 -4.27
C ALA A 337 24.99 -4.10 -3.68
N SER A 338 24.81 -4.25 -2.36
CA SER A 338 24.87 -5.57 -1.72
C SER A 338 23.80 -6.54 -2.22
N GLU A 339 22.58 -6.04 -2.45
CA GLU A 339 21.49 -6.83 -3.00
C GLU A 339 21.70 -7.15 -4.48
N PHE A 340 22.20 -6.19 -5.28
CA PHE A 340 22.51 -6.42 -6.69
C PHE A 340 23.59 -7.51 -6.86
N ILE A 341 24.68 -7.44 -6.09
CA ILE A 341 25.74 -8.47 -6.08
C ILE A 341 25.21 -9.83 -5.60
N ARG A 342 24.24 -9.86 -4.67
CA ARG A 342 23.56 -11.11 -4.29
C ARG A 342 22.81 -11.72 -5.46
N GLU A 343 22.08 -10.92 -6.24
CA GLU A 343 21.36 -11.43 -7.41
C GLU A 343 22.31 -11.86 -8.54
N LEU A 344 23.41 -11.14 -8.77
CA LEU A 344 24.45 -11.60 -9.70
C LEU A 344 25.05 -12.95 -9.28
N ASN A 345 25.31 -13.14 -7.98
CA ASN A 345 25.70 -14.45 -7.45
C ASN A 345 24.65 -15.53 -7.76
N ARG A 346 23.36 -15.22 -7.69
CA ARG A 346 22.33 -16.21 -8.02
C ARG A 346 22.37 -16.59 -9.50
N LEU A 347 22.59 -15.62 -10.38
CA LEU A 347 22.56 -15.80 -11.84
C LEU A 347 23.84 -16.42 -12.42
N VAL A 348 25.00 -16.24 -11.79
CA VAL A 348 26.31 -16.61 -12.37
C VAL A 348 26.45 -18.10 -12.74
N GLY A 349 25.67 -18.98 -12.11
CA GLY A 349 25.70 -20.42 -12.45
C GLY A 349 25.13 -20.74 -13.82
N GLU A 350 24.12 -19.99 -14.26
CA GLU A 350 23.43 -20.19 -15.54
C GLU A 350 23.97 -19.26 -16.64
N SER A 351 24.50 -18.10 -16.27
CA SER A 351 24.91 -17.04 -17.23
C SER A 351 26.21 -16.38 -16.79
N PRO A 352 27.33 -17.11 -16.79
CA PRO A 352 28.59 -16.58 -16.28
C PRO A 352 29.13 -15.41 -17.12
N ASP A 353 28.98 -15.47 -18.45
CA ASP A 353 29.41 -14.41 -19.38
C ASP A 353 28.72 -13.07 -19.06
N GLU A 354 27.39 -13.05 -19.09
CA GLU A 354 26.62 -11.82 -18.85
C GLU A 354 26.85 -11.25 -17.44
N VAL A 355 27.02 -12.13 -16.44
CA VAL A 355 27.33 -11.70 -15.07
C VAL A 355 28.73 -11.12 -14.99
N CYS A 356 29.70 -11.67 -15.72
CA CYS A 356 31.06 -11.14 -15.79
C CYS A 356 31.05 -9.70 -16.33
N ASP A 357 30.37 -9.46 -17.45
CA ASP A 357 30.31 -8.11 -18.04
C ASP A 357 29.57 -7.11 -17.16
N THR A 358 28.48 -7.57 -16.55
CA THR A 358 27.68 -6.74 -15.65
C THR A 358 28.51 -6.33 -14.44
N LEU A 359 29.29 -7.28 -13.88
CA LEU A 359 30.18 -7.01 -12.76
C LEU A 359 31.31 -6.07 -13.16
N GLU A 360 31.90 -6.24 -14.35
CA GLU A 360 32.90 -5.34 -14.89
C GLU A 360 32.37 -3.90 -14.96
N SER A 361 31.20 -3.72 -15.58
CA SER A 361 30.54 -2.40 -15.70
C SER A 361 30.26 -1.77 -14.33
N PHE A 362 29.85 -2.58 -13.35
CA PHE A 362 29.65 -2.14 -11.98
C PHE A 362 30.97 -1.67 -11.33
N ILE A 363 32.05 -2.45 -11.42
CA ILE A 363 33.36 -2.12 -10.82
C ILE A 363 34.03 -0.93 -11.52
N GLU A 364 33.80 -0.71 -12.81
CA GLU A 364 34.37 0.43 -13.51
C GLU A 364 33.80 1.78 -13.08
N THR A 365 32.55 1.76 -12.61
CA THR A 365 31.87 2.99 -12.19
C THR A 365 31.99 3.22 -10.68
N HIS A 366 32.21 2.16 -9.91
CA HIS A 366 32.18 2.19 -8.45
C HIS A 366 33.52 1.78 -7.86
N GLU A 367 33.88 2.37 -6.72
CA GLU A 367 35.00 1.93 -5.88
C GLU A 367 34.44 1.35 -4.57
N PRO A 368 33.94 0.11 -4.54
CA PRO A 368 33.41 -0.47 -3.31
C PRO A 368 34.57 -0.73 -2.34
N PHE A 369 34.48 -0.14 -1.15
CA PHE A 369 35.47 -0.30 -0.09
C PHE A 369 35.11 -1.38 0.94
N TYR A 370 33.92 -1.99 0.83
CA TYR A 370 33.39 -2.94 1.80
C TYR A 370 32.61 -4.07 1.11
N ASP A 371 32.92 -5.32 1.48
CA ASP A 371 32.24 -6.53 1.03
C ASP A 371 31.28 -7.07 2.10
N TYR A 372 30.00 -6.71 2.01
CA TYR A 372 29.00 -7.19 2.95
C TYR A 372 28.80 -8.70 2.78
N GLU A 373 28.98 -9.45 3.87
CA GLU A 373 28.87 -10.92 3.91
C GLU A 373 29.80 -11.67 2.93
N GLY A 374 30.83 -11.02 2.39
CA GLY A 374 31.75 -11.66 1.45
C GLY A 374 31.15 -11.97 0.07
N ARG A 375 30.03 -11.31 -0.30
CA ARG A 375 29.28 -11.59 -1.54
C ARG A 375 30.08 -11.25 -2.80
N MET A 376 30.85 -10.16 -2.78
CA MET A 376 31.70 -9.77 -3.91
C MET A 376 32.82 -10.79 -4.10
N ARG A 377 33.54 -11.15 -3.01
CA ARG A 377 34.58 -12.18 -3.06
C ARG A 377 34.03 -13.51 -3.56
N ALA A 378 32.85 -13.91 -3.08
CA ALA A 378 32.21 -15.15 -3.51
C ALA A 378 31.85 -15.14 -5.00
N LEU A 379 31.37 -14.02 -5.53
CA LEU A 379 31.04 -13.87 -6.95
C LEU A 379 32.28 -14.03 -7.83
N ILE A 380 33.35 -13.29 -7.51
CA ILE A 380 34.61 -13.32 -8.27
C ILE A 380 35.24 -14.72 -8.22
N ALA A 381 35.24 -15.37 -7.05
CA ALA A 381 35.75 -16.73 -6.91
C ALA A 381 34.93 -17.75 -7.71
N ARG A 382 33.61 -17.54 -7.88
CA ARG A 382 32.76 -18.40 -8.71
C ARG A 382 33.02 -18.18 -10.20
N LEU A 383 33.13 -16.93 -10.64
CA LEU A 383 33.54 -16.61 -12.02
C LEU A 383 34.86 -17.28 -12.39
N ALA A 384 35.85 -17.25 -11.50
CA ALA A 384 37.13 -17.92 -11.73
C ALA A 384 37.02 -19.45 -11.94
N LYS A 385 36.00 -20.10 -11.36
CA LYS A 385 35.73 -21.53 -11.54
C LYS A 385 34.92 -21.82 -12.80
N LEU A 386 34.24 -20.82 -13.35
CA LEU A 386 33.37 -20.89 -14.52
C LEU A 386 34.09 -20.29 -15.74
N GLU A 387 35.36 -20.63 -15.92
CA GLU A 387 36.19 -20.23 -17.09
C GLU A 387 36.52 -18.73 -17.21
N HIS A 388 36.03 -17.86 -16.32
CA HIS A 388 36.36 -16.42 -16.27
C HIS A 388 37.52 -16.09 -15.32
N ARG A 389 38.59 -16.88 -15.36
CA ARG A 389 39.72 -16.72 -14.42
C ARG A 389 40.50 -15.42 -14.62
N GLU A 390 40.77 -15.05 -15.87
CA GLU A 390 41.53 -13.84 -16.19
C GLU A 390 40.76 -12.59 -15.74
N ASP A 391 39.45 -12.56 -15.98
CA ASP A 391 38.55 -11.51 -15.50
C ASP A 391 38.51 -11.46 -13.97
N ALA A 392 38.42 -12.60 -13.31
CA ALA A 392 38.43 -12.66 -11.85
C ALA A 392 39.71 -12.08 -11.24
N ILE A 393 40.88 -12.39 -11.82
CA ILE A 393 42.17 -11.81 -11.41
C ILE A 393 42.16 -10.29 -11.60
N ARG A 394 41.66 -9.81 -12.75
CA ARG A 394 41.54 -8.38 -13.06
C ARG A 394 40.59 -7.65 -12.09
N PHE A 395 39.48 -8.27 -11.70
CA PHE A 395 38.56 -7.72 -10.71
C PHE A 395 39.19 -7.66 -9.32
N CYS A 396 39.90 -8.71 -8.88
CA CYS A 396 40.65 -8.67 -7.64
C CYS A 396 41.71 -7.57 -7.62
N GLU A 397 42.36 -7.31 -8.75
CA GLU A 397 43.33 -6.22 -8.88
C GLU A 397 42.68 -4.84 -8.71
N LYS A 398 41.57 -4.59 -9.42
CA LYS A 398 40.79 -3.35 -9.29
C LYS A 398 40.26 -3.15 -7.87
N LEU A 399 39.91 -4.22 -7.17
CA LEU A 399 39.33 -4.21 -5.83
C LEU A 399 40.34 -4.51 -4.71
N ARG A 400 41.64 -4.37 -4.95
CA ARG A 400 42.70 -4.80 -4.00
C ARG A 400 42.59 -4.16 -2.61
N SER A 401 42.00 -2.96 -2.51
CA SER A 401 41.77 -2.26 -1.24
C SER A 401 40.65 -2.87 -0.39
N MET A 402 39.80 -3.73 -0.96
CA MET A 402 38.69 -4.39 -0.27
C MET A 402 39.17 -5.63 0.49
N ALA A 403 38.69 -5.77 1.73
CA ALA A 403 39.07 -6.88 2.60
C ALA A 403 38.82 -8.25 1.93
N GLY A 404 39.86 -9.10 1.91
CA GLY A 404 39.80 -10.44 1.34
C GLY A 404 40.08 -10.54 -0.16
N MET A 405 40.16 -9.43 -0.91
CA MET A 405 40.48 -9.45 -2.34
C MET A 405 41.94 -9.76 -2.62
N GLU A 406 42.87 -9.24 -1.81
CA GLU A 406 44.29 -9.58 -1.93
C GLU A 406 44.54 -11.08 -1.69
N THR A 407 43.85 -11.67 -0.71
CA THR A 407 43.93 -13.11 -0.46
C THR A 407 43.42 -13.91 -1.66
N LEU A 408 42.26 -13.54 -2.21
CA LEU A 408 41.70 -14.20 -3.39
C LEU A 408 42.61 -14.04 -4.62
N PHE A 409 43.19 -12.85 -4.84
CA PHE A 409 44.17 -12.61 -5.90
C PHE A 409 45.33 -13.60 -5.83
N ASN A 410 45.93 -13.73 -4.64
CA ASN A 410 47.05 -14.65 -4.43
C ASN A 410 46.63 -16.12 -4.64
N GLU A 411 45.45 -16.53 -4.18
CA GLU A 411 44.89 -17.87 -4.43
C GLU A 411 44.74 -18.15 -5.94
N LEU A 412 44.27 -17.16 -6.71
CA LEU A 412 44.10 -17.24 -8.16
C LEU A 412 45.41 -17.11 -8.95
N MET A 413 46.47 -16.57 -8.39
CA MET A 413 47.79 -16.56 -9.05
C MET A 413 48.57 -17.84 -8.80
N LEU A 414 48.37 -18.49 -7.65
CA LEU A 414 49.09 -19.72 -7.25
C LEU A 414 48.52 -21.00 -7.87
N THR A 415 47.30 -20.97 -8.38
CA THR A 415 46.64 -22.12 -9.03
C THR A 415 46.73 -22.09 -10.56
N ALA A 416 47.57 -21.20 -11.13
CA ALA A 416 47.96 -21.17 -12.54
C ALA A 416 49.20 -22.05 -12.77
#